data_AF-A0A438CH24-F1
#
_entry.id   AF-A0A438CH24-F1
#
_cell.length_a   1.000
_cell.length_b   1.000
_cell.length_c   1.000
_cell.angle_alpha   90.00
_cell.angle_beta   90.00
_cell.angle_gamma   90.00
#
_symmetry.space_group_name_H-M   'P 1'
#
loop_
_entity.id
_entity.type
_entity.pdbx_description
1 polymer ?
#
loop_
_entity_poly.entity_id
_entity_poly.type
_entity_poly.pdbx_seq_one_letter_code
_entity_poly.pdbx_strand_id
1 'polypeptide(L)'
;MGNTNIGNSGGEFMVGQVFNSKANLQHAVKLYSISTHQEYVVVESTTKLLVLRCKKAKQSQYPWKLRAMVVKGITSFAINKYNGPHKCVNPCLNQDHQQVDSNLIAAHIQGMIKAQFTLSVAAIQASIVEKFGYQISYKKASKAKLKAFINLFGDFYKFYVELPHFFIALEQANLGCIVISKTFPGIMENTKIF
;
A
#
# COMPACT_ATOMS: atom_id res chain seq x y z
N MET A 1 -7.92 16.87 -13.15
CA MET A 1 -8.14 16.31 -14.50
C MET A 1 -6.83 15.69 -14.97
N GLY A 2 -6.82 14.40 -15.24
CA GLY A 2 -5.65 13.66 -15.73
C GLY A 2 -6.13 12.37 -16.37
N ASN A 3 -6.15 12.36 -17.70
CA ASN A 3 -6.79 11.35 -18.54
C ASN A 3 -6.36 9.92 -18.20
N THR A 4 -7.38 9.10 -17.93
CA THR A 4 -7.40 7.64 -17.99
C THR A 4 -6.95 7.18 -19.37
N ASN A 5 -5.74 6.62 -19.47
CA ASN A 5 -5.35 5.87 -20.66
C ASN A 5 -6.13 4.55 -20.68
N ILE A 6 -7.08 4.54 -21.61
CA ILE A 6 -7.89 3.45 -22.17
C ILE A 6 -7.26 2.08 -21.92
N GLY A 7 -7.83 1.36 -20.94
CA GLY A 7 -7.67 -0.08 -20.86
C GLY A 7 -8.48 -0.74 -21.98
N ASN A 8 -7.96 -1.86 -22.49
CA ASN A 8 -8.71 -2.80 -23.32
C ASN A 8 -10.05 -3.12 -22.63
N SER A 9 -11.12 -3.41 -23.38
CA SER A 9 -12.50 -3.56 -22.87
C SER A 9 -12.69 -4.64 -21.79
N GLY A 10 -11.65 -5.43 -21.48
CA GLY A 10 -11.59 -6.42 -20.37
C GLY A 10 -10.53 -6.15 -19.28
N GLY A 11 -9.90 -4.97 -19.26
CA GLY A 11 -8.87 -4.61 -18.26
C GLY A 11 -7.51 -5.29 -18.43
N GLU A 12 -7.30 -6.04 -19.53
CA GLU A 12 -6.06 -6.76 -19.80
C GLU A 12 -4.91 -5.84 -20.26
N PHE A 13 -3.67 -6.23 -19.94
CA PHE A 13 -2.46 -5.54 -20.38
C PHE A 13 -2.09 -5.91 -21.82
N MET A 14 -1.41 -5.00 -22.52
CA MET A 14 -0.92 -5.24 -23.87
C MET A 14 0.56 -4.89 -24.01
N VAL A 15 1.27 -5.60 -24.88
CA VAL A 15 2.62 -5.19 -25.30
C VAL A 15 2.53 -3.85 -26.02
N GLY A 16 3.40 -2.91 -25.67
CA GLY A 16 3.38 -1.53 -26.13
C GLY A 16 2.60 -0.56 -25.24
N GLN A 17 1.79 -1.05 -24.28
CA GLN A 17 1.06 -0.18 -23.37
C GLN A 17 2.01 0.63 -22.48
N VAL A 18 1.80 1.95 -22.44
CA VAL A 18 2.65 2.91 -21.73
C VAL A 18 1.95 3.46 -20.49
N PHE A 19 2.69 3.55 -19.40
CA PHE A 19 2.28 4.17 -18.14
C PHE A 19 3.20 5.35 -17.83
N ASN A 20 2.63 6.43 -17.30
CA ASN A 20 3.36 7.67 -17.01
C ASN A 20 4.53 7.46 -16.04
N SER A 21 4.45 6.43 -15.18
CA SER A 21 5.52 6.08 -14.24
C SER A 21 5.50 4.59 -13.88
N LYS A 22 6.60 4.09 -13.30
CA LYS A 22 6.65 2.75 -12.70
C LYS A 22 5.56 2.57 -11.64
N ALA A 23 5.30 3.60 -10.84
CA ALA A 23 4.29 3.56 -9.78
C ALA A 23 2.88 3.37 -10.34
N ASN A 24 2.53 4.05 -11.44
CA ASN A 24 1.23 3.85 -12.09
C ASN A 24 1.10 2.44 -12.67
N LEU A 25 2.16 1.93 -13.31
CA LEU A 25 2.16 0.54 -13.80
C LEU A 25 2.00 -0.46 -12.64
N GLN A 26 2.77 -0.30 -11.56
CA GLN A 26 2.66 -1.18 -10.39
C GLN A 26 1.27 -1.12 -9.74
N HIS A 27 0.66 0.06 -9.69
CA HIS A 27 -0.70 0.22 -9.19
C HIS A 27 -1.72 -0.50 -10.09
N ALA A 28 -1.64 -0.32 -11.41
CA ALA A 28 -2.52 -0.99 -12.36
C ALA A 28 -2.40 -2.51 -12.28
N VAL A 29 -1.17 -3.06 -12.28
CA VAL A 29 -0.96 -4.51 -12.17
C VAL A 29 -1.44 -5.06 -10.82
N LYS A 30 -1.29 -4.29 -9.75
CA LYS A 30 -1.79 -4.65 -8.43
C LYS A 30 -3.32 -4.78 -8.42
N LEU A 31 -4.03 -3.79 -8.97
CA LEU A 31 -5.50 -3.81 -9.04
C LEU A 31 -6.00 -4.96 -9.93
N TYR A 32 -5.39 -5.15 -11.10
CA TYR A 32 -5.72 -6.27 -11.99
C TYR A 32 -5.53 -7.63 -11.30
N SER A 33 -4.41 -7.80 -10.59
CA SER A 33 -4.10 -9.02 -9.82
C SER A 33 -5.15 -9.33 -8.74
N ILE A 34 -5.63 -8.30 -8.04
CA ILE A 34 -6.68 -8.43 -7.02
C ILE A 34 -8.01 -8.83 -7.67
N SER A 35 -8.39 -8.17 -8.77
CA SER A 35 -9.66 -8.43 -9.47
C SER A 35 -9.71 -9.78 -10.17
N THR A 36 -8.57 -10.32 -10.60
CA THR A 36 -8.50 -11.65 -11.22
C THR A 36 -8.16 -12.77 -10.24
N HIS A 37 -8.09 -12.46 -8.93
CA HIS A 37 -7.77 -13.41 -7.86
C HIS A 37 -6.41 -14.12 -7.99
N GLN A 38 -5.43 -13.42 -8.54
CA GLN A 38 -4.17 -14.02 -8.98
C GLN A 38 -2.96 -13.27 -8.47
N GLU A 39 -2.15 -13.95 -7.67
CA GLU A 39 -0.98 -13.34 -7.05
C GLU A 39 0.28 -13.45 -7.93
N TYR A 40 1.06 -12.38 -7.94
CA TYR A 40 2.38 -12.34 -8.55
C TYR A 40 3.49 -12.03 -7.54
N VAL A 41 4.73 -12.25 -7.96
CA VAL A 41 5.94 -11.81 -7.28
C VAL A 41 6.72 -10.84 -8.17
N VAL A 42 7.40 -9.89 -7.54
CA VAL A 42 8.38 -9.04 -8.23
C VAL A 42 9.68 -9.83 -8.33
N VAL A 43 10.08 -10.17 -9.55
CA VAL A 43 11.35 -10.87 -9.81
C VAL A 43 12.50 -9.87 -9.86
N GLU A 44 12.26 -8.71 -10.48
CA GLU A 44 13.25 -7.66 -10.62
C GLU A 44 12.55 -6.30 -10.67
N SER A 45 13.08 -5.31 -9.94
CA SER A 45 12.59 -3.93 -9.98
C SER A 45 13.76 -2.98 -9.79
N THR A 46 14.19 -2.35 -10.88
CA THR A 46 15.19 -1.28 -10.87
C THR A 46 14.53 0.05 -11.24
N THR A 47 15.32 1.10 -11.43
CA THR A 47 14.82 2.37 -11.98
C THR A 47 14.41 2.27 -13.45
N LYS A 48 14.91 1.26 -14.18
CA LYS A 48 14.69 1.09 -15.64
C LYS A 48 13.89 -0.15 -16.02
N LEU A 49 13.66 -1.07 -15.08
CA LEU A 49 13.10 -2.40 -15.35
C LEU A 49 12.12 -2.81 -14.26
N LEU A 50 11.01 -3.41 -14.66
CA LEU A 50 10.10 -4.16 -13.80
C LEU A 50 9.82 -5.52 -14.43
N VAL A 51 10.04 -6.59 -13.67
CA VAL A 51 9.72 -7.97 -14.06
C VAL A 51 8.84 -8.59 -12.98
N LEU A 52 7.64 -9.01 -13.39
CA LEU A 52 6.67 -9.69 -12.55
C LEU A 52 6.45 -11.11 -13.07
N ARG A 53 6.19 -12.04 -12.17
CA ARG A 53 5.91 -13.44 -12.48
C ARG A 53 4.81 -13.98 -11.57
N CYS A 54 4.05 -14.96 -12.04
CA CYS A 54 3.13 -15.72 -11.19
C CYS A 54 3.83 -16.22 -9.90
N LYS A 55 3.17 -16.06 -8.74
CA LYS A 55 3.66 -16.58 -7.45
C LYS A 55 3.83 -18.10 -7.46
N LYS A 56 2.96 -18.81 -8.18
CA LYS A 56 2.96 -20.26 -8.34
C LYS A 56 3.68 -20.75 -9.60
N ALA A 57 4.58 -19.95 -10.16
CA ALA A 57 5.23 -20.30 -11.43
C ALA A 57 6.07 -21.60 -11.37
N LYS A 58 6.50 -22.05 -10.19
CA LYS A 58 7.18 -23.33 -10.02
C LYS A 58 6.23 -24.53 -9.98
N GLN A 59 4.98 -24.31 -9.53
CA GLN A 59 3.97 -25.34 -9.33
C GLN A 59 2.94 -25.39 -10.47
N SER A 60 2.83 -24.33 -11.27
CA SER A 60 1.86 -24.22 -12.35
C SER A 60 2.56 -24.26 -13.70
N GLN A 61 1.93 -24.88 -14.68
CA GLN A 61 2.37 -24.87 -16.08
C GLN A 61 2.18 -23.50 -16.76
N TYR A 62 1.67 -22.49 -16.06
CA TYR A 62 1.36 -21.19 -16.63
C TYR A 62 2.55 -20.23 -16.52
N PRO A 63 3.08 -19.73 -17.66
CA PRO A 63 4.27 -18.89 -17.68
C PRO A 63 3.95 -17.40 -17.48
N TRP A 64 2.91 -17.04 -16.71
CA TRP A 64 2.51 -15.62 -16.63
C TRP A 64 3.68 -14.75 -16.20
N LYS A 65 3.96 -13.76 -17.04
CA LYS A 65 5.08 -12.84 -16.92
C LYS A 65 4.67 -11.51 -17.52
N LEU A 66 4.99 -10.44 -16.80
CA LEU A 66 4.92 -9.07 -17.30
C LEU A 66 6.31 -8.46 -17.16
N ARG A 67 6.82 -7.89 -18.25
CA ARG A 67 8.06 -7.12 -18.26
C ARG A 67 7.78 -5.75 -18.82
N ALA A 68 8.24 -4.74 -18.11
CA ALA A 68 8.19 -3.36 -18.55
C ALA A 68 9.56 -2.70 -18.37
N MET A 69 9.88 -1.77 -19.28
CA MET A 69 11.09 -0.96 -19.21
C MET A 69 10.76 0.51 -19.34
N VAL A 70 11.66 1.36 -18.85
CA VAL A 70 11.65 2.79 -19.14
C VAL A 70 11.70 3.01 -20.65
N VAL A 71 10.84 3.89 -21.14
CA VAL A 71 10.91 4.42 -22.51
C VAL A 71 12.09 5.39 -22.61
N LYS A 72 12.94 5.22 -23.63
CA LYS A 72 14.14 6.05 -23.79
C LYS A 72 13.79 7.54 -23.80
N GLY A 73 14.54 8.33 -23.02
CA GLY A 73 14.41 9.79 -22.98
C GLY A 73 13.30 10.33 -22.06
N ILE A 74 12.48 9.48 -21.44
CA ILE A 74 11.41 9.91 -20.52
C ILE A 74 11.31 8.97 -19.29
N THR A 75 10.49 9.33 -18.30
CA THR A 75 10.28 8.54 -17.05
C THR A 75 9.16 7.49 -17.16
N SER A 76 8.49 7.41 -18.30
CA SER A 76 7.38 6.49 -18.55
C SER A 76 7.86 5.04 -18.72
N PHE A 77 6.98 4.09 -18.41
CA PHE A 77 7.24 2.66 -18.50
C PHE A 77 6.35 2.02 -19.56
N ALA A 78 6.96 1.29 -20.50
CA ALA A 78 6.25 0.52 -21.52
C ALA A 78 6.34 -0.98 -21.25
N ILE A 79 5.22 -1.69 -21.37
CA ILE A 79 5.18 -3.16 -21.32
C ILE A 79 5.81 -3.68 -22.62
N ASN A 80 6.91 -4.43 -22.52
CA ASN A 80 7.58 -5.02 -23.69
C ASN A 80 7.49 -6.54 -23.75
N LYS A 81 7.02 -7.18 -22.68
CA LYS A 81 6.65 -8.59 -22.69
C LYS A 81 5.44 -8.81 -21.82
N TYR A 82 4.43 -9.48 -22.38
CA TYR A 82 3.26 -9.93 -21.65
C TYR A 82 2.82 -11.27 -22.21
N ASN A 83 2.64 -12.26 -21.34
CA ASN A 83 2.33 -13.64 -21.73
C ASN A 83 0.80 -13.92 -21.77
N GLY A 84 -0.02 -12.88 -21.92
CA GLY A 84 -1.48 -12.98 -21.88
C GLY A 84 -2.04 -13.09 -20.45
N PRO A 85 -3.33 -13.46 -20.30
CA PRO A 85 -3.98 -13.50 -19.02
C PRO A 85 -3.30 -14.50 -18.09
N HIS A 86 -3.21 -14.15 -16.83
CA HIS A 86 -2.80 -15.11 -15.82
C HIS A 86 -3.93 -16.15 -15.65
N LYS A 87 -3.59 -17.44 -15.60
CA LYS A 87 -4.58 -18.55 -15.58
C LYS A 87 -4.43 -19.50 -14.39
N CYS A 88 -3.52 -19.21 -13.45
CA CYS A 88 -3.33 -20.10 -12.31
C CYS A 88 -4.53 -20.07 -11.38
N VAL A 89 -4.92 -21.24 -10.89
CA VAL A 89 -5.98 -21.39 -9.89
C VAL A 89 -5.45 -20.98 -8.52
N ASN A 90 -6.23 -20.18 -7.80
CA ASN A 90 -5.98 -19.86 -6.40
C ASN A 90 -6.96 -20.65 -5.50
N PRO A 91 -6.49 -21.65 -4.72
CA PRO A 91 -7.38 -22.49 -3.91
C PRO A 91 -7.90 -21.75 -2.67
N CYS A 92 -7.23 -20.69 -2.21
CA CYS A 92 -7.67 -19.86 -1.09
C CYS A 92 -8.30 -18.57 -1.61
N LEU A 93 -9.40 -18.68 -2.34
CA LEU A 93 -10.17 -17.52 -2.77
C LEU A 93 -10.60 -16.73 -1.51
N ASN A 94 -10.36 -15.42 -1.53
CA ASN A 94 -10.81 -14.46 -0.52
C ASN A 94 -10.03 -14.39 0.81
N GLN A 95 -8.87 -15.07 0.94
CA GLN A 95 -7.99 -14.96 2.13
C GLN A 95 -6.62 -14.37 1.82
N ASP A 96 -6.23 -13.36 2.60
CA ASP A 96 -4.89 -12.75 2.73
C ASP A 96 -4.09 -12.57 1.41
N HIS A 97 -4.75 -12.06 0.37
CA HIS A 97 -4.13 -11.83 -0.92
C HIS A 97 -2.88 -10.94 -0.81
N GLN A 98 -1.77 -11.37 -1.41
CA GLN A 98 -0.46 -10.73 -1.28
C GLN A 98 -0.46 -9.28 -1.80
N GLN A 99 -1.16 -9.01 -2.89
CA GLN A 99 -1.28 -7.67 -3.47
C GLN A 99 -2.18 -6.72 -2.68
N VAL A 100 -3.03 -7.24 -1.78
CA VAL A 100 -3.70 -6.45 -0.75
C VAL A 100 -2.69 -6.20 0.38
N ASP A 101 -1.66 -5.43 0.05
CA ASP A 101 -0.55 -5.12 0.95
C ASP A 101 -0.85 -3.90 1.83
N SER A 102 -0.01 -3.69 2.85
CA SER A 102 -0.25 -2.60 3.80
C SER A 102 -0.13 -1.21 3.16
N ASN A 103 0.51 -1.07 2.00
CA ASN A 103 0.57 0.20 1.26
C ASN A 103 -0.78 0.50 0.59
N LEU A 104 -1.38 -0.50 -0.08
CA LEU A 104 -2.69 -0.35 -0.69
C LEU A 104 -3.76 -0.08 0.37
N ILE A 105 -3.74 -0.84 1.46
CA ILE A 105 -4.68 -0.66 2.57
C ILE A 105 -4.50 0.73 3.17
N ALA A 106 -3.27 1.18 3.43
CA ALA A 106 -3.00 2.50 3.98
C ALA A 106 -3.55 3.62 3.10
N ALA A 107 -3.36 3.54 1.78
CA ALA A 107 -3.88 4.52 0.84
C ALA A 107 -5.43 4.55 0.84
N HIS A 108 -6.08 3.37 0.91
CA HIS A 108 -7.54 3.26 0.98
C HIS A 108 -8.11 3.89 2.25
N ILE A 109 -7.54 3.58 3.42
CA ILE A 109 -8.05 4.05 4.72
C ILE A 109 -7.59 5.46 5.09
N GLN A 110 -6.72 6.08 4.30
CA GLN A 110 -6.14 7.39 4.63
C GLN A 110 -7.23 8.45 4.85
N GLY A 111 -8.25 8.49 3.98
CA GLY A 111 -9.39 9.39 4.15
C GLY A 111 -10.23 9.05 5.38
N MET A 112 -10.40 7.76 5.69
CA MET A 112 -11.16 7.30 6.85
C MET A 112 -10.47 7.69 8.17
N ILE A 113 -9.15 7.54 8.25
CA ILE A 113 -8.37 7.95 9.43
C ILE A 113 -8.40 9.46 9.61
N LYS A 114 -8.32 10.22 8.52
CA LYS A 114 -8.43 11.69 8.56
C LYS A 114 -9.79 12.14 9.12
N ALA A 115 -10.86 11.41 8.82
CA ALA A 115 -12.20 11.68 9.35
C ALA A 115 -12.38 11.16 10.80
N GLN A 116 -11.81 10.00 11.11
CA GLN A 116 -11.93 9.35 12.42
C GLN A 116 -10.62 8.69 12.86
N PHE A 117 -9.89 9.36 13.73
CA PHE A 117 -8.61 8.89 14.29
C PHE A 117 -8.76 7.59 15.11
N THR A 118 -9.92 7.38 15.72
CA THR A 118 -10.20 6.19 16.55
C THR A 118 -10.64 4.96 15.76
N LEU A 119 -10.62 5.02 14.42
CA LEU A 119 -11.04 3.92 13.54
C LEU A 119 -10.42 2.59 13.96
N SER A 120 -11.26 1.62 14.32
CA SER A 120 -10.78 0.34 14.86
C SER A 120 -10.14 -0.53 13.78
N VAL A 121 -9.27 -1.47 14.20
CA VAL A 121 -8.65 -2.43 13.27
C VAL A 121 -9.72 -3.32 12.63
N ALA A 122 -10.77 -3.69 13.38
CA ALA A 122 -11.90 -4.46 12.86
C ALA A 122 -12.67 -3.68 11.77
N ALA A 123 -12.90 -2.38 11.95
CA ALA A 123 -13.53 -1.54 10.92
C ALA A 123 -12.68 -1.45 9.65
N ILE A 124 -11.35 -1.38 9.79
CA ILE A 124 -10.42 -1.45 8.65
C ILE A 124 -10.55 -2.79 7.92
N GLN A 125 -10.59 -3.91 8.65
CA GLN A 125 -10.77 -5.23 8.04
C GLN A 125 -12.10 -5.32 7.27
N ALA A 126 -13.19 -4.84 7.86
CA ALA A 126 -14.50 -4.82 7.22
C ALA A 126 -14.49 -3.99 5.92
N SER A 127 -13.90 -2.80 5.94
CA SER A 127 -13.80 -1.96 4.74
C SER A 127 -12.95 -2.59 3.63
N ILE A 128 -11.93 -3.37 3.98
CA ILE A 128 -11.12 -4.09 2.97
C ILE A 128 -11.89 -5.28 2.38
N VAL A 129 -12.70 -5.98 3.17
CA VAL A 129 -13.62 -7.00 2.67
C VAL A 129 -14.64 -6.36 1.71
N GLU A 130 -15.25 -5.25 2.10
CA GLU A 130 -16.22 -4.51 1.28
C GLU A 130 -15.59 -4.05 -0.04
N LYS A 131 -14.40 -3.46 0.00
CA LYS A 131 -13.76 -2.86 -1.18
C LYS A 131 -13.13 -3.88 -2.12
N PHE A 132 -12.49 -4.92 -1.58
CA PHE A 132 -11.64 -5.82 -2.35
C PHE A 132 -12.07 -7.29 -2.29
N GLY A 133 -13.03 -7.65 -1.44
CA GLY A 133 -13.50 -9.03 -1.28
C GLY A 133 -12.54 -9.94 -0.49
N TYR A 134 -11.51 -9.39 0.14
CA TYR A 134 -10.50 -10.17 0.85
C TYR A 134 -10.50 -9.93 2.36
N GLN A 135 -10.47 -11.03 3.11
CA GLN A 135 -10.14 -10.99 4.53
C GLN A 135 -8.63 -10.77 4.69
N ILE A 136 -8.25 -9.83 5.56
CA ILE A 136 -6.86 -9.56 5.92
C ILE A 136 -6.61 -9.85 7.39
N SER A 137 -5.38 -10.24 7.73
CA SER A 137 -5.01 -10.45 9.13
C SER A 137 -5.02 -9.17 9.95
N TYR A 138 -5.26 -9.29 11.26
CA TYR A 138 -5.17 -8.17 12.20
C TYR A 138 -3.82 -7.44 12.11
N LYS A 139 -2.71 -8.20 12.04
CA LYS A 139 -1.35 -7.65 11.92
C LYS A 139 -1.16 -6.82 10.65
N LYS A 140 -1.76 -7.24 9.53
CA LYS A 140 -1.69 -6.50 8.26
C LYS A 140 -2.52 -5.20 8.34
N ALA A 141 -3.71 -5.26 8.94
CA ALA A 141 -4.57 -4.10 9.16
C ALA A 141 -3.95 -3.08 10.13
N SER A 142 -3.43 -3.50 11.29
CA SER A 142 -2.72 -2.62 12.24
C SER A 142 -1.49 -1.97 11.60
N LYS A 143 -0.68 -2.74 10.86
CA LYS A 143 0.47 -2.18 10.11
C LYS A 143 0.05 -1.11 9.08
N ALA A 144 -1.07 -1.32 8.39
CA ALA A 144 -1.60 -0.37 7.43
C ALA A 144 -2.15 0.88 8.11
N LYS A 145 -2.84 0.73 9.25
CA LYS A 145 -3.31 1.83 10.10
C LYS A 145 -2.15 2.75 10.48
N LEU A 146 -1.09 2.18 11.07
CA LEU A 146 0.12 2.94 11.44
C LEU A 146 0.75 3.65 10.24
N LYS A 147 0.85 2.96 9.09
CA LYS A 147 1.40 3.57 7.87
C LYS A 147 0.55 4.74 7.36
N ALA A 148 -0.77 4.62 7.36
CA ALA A 148 -1.66 5.71 6.97
C ALA A 148 -1.55 6.91 7.91
N PHE A 149 -1.40 6.65 9.22
CA PHE A 149 -1.10 7.69 10.21
C PHE A 149 0.22 8.42 9.91
N ILE A 150 1.30 7.68 9.67
CA ILE A 150 2.60 8.26 9.33
C ILE A 150 2.52 9.06 8.01
N ASN A 151 1.75 8.58 7.04
CA ASN A 151 1.57 9.30 5.77
C ASN A 151 0.81 10.63 5.94
N LEU A 152 -0.12 10.71 6.90
CA LEU A 152 -0.96 11.89 7.14
C LEU A 152 -0.27 12.93 8.01
N PHE A 153 0.36 12.49 9.08
CA PHE A 153 0.87 13.36 10.13
C PHE A 153 2.40 13.41 10.15
N GLY A 154 3.07 12.57 9.38
CA GLY A 154 4.52 12.42 9.45
C GLY A 154 4.94 11.55 10.62
N ASP A 155 6.20 11.68 11.00
CA ASP A 155 6.76 10.89 12.09
C ASP A 155 6.26 11.40 13.44
N PHE A 156 5.47 10.56 14.13
CA PHE A 156 4.94 10.90 15.46
C PHE A 156 6.04 11.21 16.47
N TYR A 157 7.21 10.60 16.34
CA TYR A 157 8.33 10.88 17.22
C TYR A 157 8.76 12.34 17.16
N LYS A 158 8.62 13.00 16.00
CA LYS A 158 8.90 14.44 15.90
C LYS A 158 7.93 15.27 16.74
N PHE A 159 6.63 14.92 16.79
CA PHE A 159 5.69 15.62 17.67
C PHE A 159 5.98 15.41 19.14
N TYR A 160 6.47 14.22 19.54
CA TYR A 160 6.87 13.97 20.93
C TYR A 160 8.12 14.75 21.34
N VAL A 161 9.04 15.03 20.41
CA VAL A 161 10.21 15.89 20.66
C VAL A 161 9.79 17.36 20.85
N GLU A 162 8.73 17.82 20.17
CA GLU A 162 8.26 19.20 20.27
C GLU A 162 7.29 19.45 21.45
N LEU A 163 6.77 18.40 22.07
CA LEU A 163 5.82 18.47 23.19
C LEU A 163 6.35 19.31 24.39
N PRO A 164 7.62 19.20 24.82
CA PRO A 164 8.17 20.07 25.86
C PRO A 164 8.13 21.56 25.49
N HIS A 165 8.50 21.93 24.26
CA HIS A 165 8.43 23.32 23.80
C HIS A 165 6.98 23.83 23.76
N PHE A 166 6.05 22.99 23.33
CA PHE A 166 4.63 23.30 23.35
C PHE A 166 4.10 23.55 24.77
N PHE A 167 4.50 22.73 25.75
CA PHE A 167 4.13 22.94 27.15
C PHE A 167 4.66 24.26 27.70
N ILE A 168 5.92 24.61 27.39
CA ILE A 168 6.50 25.90 27.80
C ILE A 168 5.70 27.07 27.19
N ALA A 169 5.36 26.98 25.90
CA ALA A 169 4.58 28.04 25.24
C ALA A 169 3.17 28.18 25.84
N LEU A 170 2.53 27.09 26.25
CA LEU A 170 1.22 27.11 26.91
C LEU A 170 1.25 27.80 28.27
N GLU A 171 2.28 27.54 29.08
CA GLU A 171 2.45 28.20 30.39
C GLU A 171 2.69 29.70 30.25
N GLN A 172 3.45 30.11 29.23
CA GLN A 172 3.71 31.53 28.94
C GLN A 172 2.47 32.26 28.43
N ALA A 173 1.63 31.60 27.62
CA ALA A 173 0.43 32.20 27.06
C ALA A 173 -0.71 32.34 28.09
N ASN A 174 -0.76 31.48 29.10
CA ASN A 174 -1.83 31.44 30.10
C ASN A 174 -1.27 31.54 31.52
N LEU A 175 -1.18 32.77 32.04
CA LEU A 175 -0.80 33.06 33.42
C LEU A 175 -1.69 32.28 34.41
N GLY A 176 -1.08 31.34 35.15
CA GLY A 176 -1.76 30.45 36.11
C GLY A 176 -1.99 29.02 35.62
N CYS A 177 -1.64 28.70 34.36
CA CYS A 177 -1.61 27.33 33.87
C CYS A 177 -0.40 26.58 34.43
N ILE A 178 -0.61 25.38 34.97
CA ILE A 178 0.44 24.47 35.46
C ILE A 178 0.40 23.22 34.59
N VAL A 179 1.48 22.94 33.85
CA VAL A 179 1.56 21.72 33.03
C VAL A 179 2.28 20.63 33.82
N ILE A 180 1.60 19.50 34.03
CA ILE A 180 2.17 18.31 34.65
C ILE A 180 2.33 17.25 33.55
N SER A 181 3.58 16.94 33.19
CA SER A 181 3.88 15.83 32.29
C SER A 181 4.50 14.65 33.05
N LYS A 182 4.13 13.43 32.66
CA LYS A 182 4.73 12.19 33.14
C LYS A 182 5.18 11.38 31.93
N THR A 183 6.48 11.10 31.84
CA THR A 183 7.03 10.19 30.86
C THR A 183 7.26 8.83 31.51
N PHE A 184 6.94 7.77 30.78
CA PHE A 184 7.22 6.41 31.19
C PHE A 184 8.39 5.91 30.34
N PRO A 185 9.48 5.39 30.92
CA PRO A 185 10.56 4.80 30.14
C PRO A 185 9.98 3.64 29.31
N GLY A 186 10.08 3.76 27.99
CA GLY A 186 9.64 2.71 27.08
C GLY A 186 10.56 1.50 27.19
N ILE A 187 10.01 0.32 27.47
CA ILE A 187 10.73 -0.95 27.27
C ILE A 187 10.95 -1.09 25.76
N MET A 188 12.11 -0.66 25.26
CA MET A 188 12.48 -0.77 23.84
C MET A 188 13.45 -1.92 23.62
N GLU A 189 12.94 -3.15 23.75
CA GLU A 189 13.41 -4.27 22.94
C GLU A 189 12.32 -4.62 21.91
N ASN A 190 12.45 -4.05 20.72
CA ASN A 190 11.90 -4.57 19.46
C ASN A 190 10.45 -5.07 19.39
N THR A 191 9.51 -4.58 20.21
CA THR A 191 8.09 -4.95 20.05
C THR A 191 7.12 -3.79 20.32
N LYS A 192 6.57 -3.29 19.20
CA LYS A 192 5.18 -2.81 19.00
C LYS A 192 4.36 -2.47 20.25
N ILE A 193 4.15 -1.18 20.42
CA ILE A 193 2.81 -0.67 20.77
C ILE A 193 2.28 -0.01 19.49
N PHE A 194 0.98 -0.22 19.22
CA PHE A 194 0.17 0.04 18.01
C PHE A 194 0.06 -1.12 16.98
#